data_AF-A0A8B8IM18-F1
#
_entry.id   AF-A0A8B8IM18-F1
#
_cell.length_a   1.000
_cell.length_b   1.000
_cell.length_c   1.000
_cell.angle_alpha   90.00
_cell.angle_beta   90.00
_cell.angle_gamma   90.00
#
_symmetry.space_group_name_H-M   'P 1'
#
loop_
_entity.id
_entity.type
_entity.pdbx_description
1 polymer ?
#
loop_
_entity_poly.entity_id
_entity_poly.type
_entity_poly.pdbx_seq_one_letter_code
_entity_poly.pdbx_strand_id
1 'polypeptide(L)'
;MPKKLKVVVRSLYSHEIRKDVSLENLKSLKLEDAWPFIRDEIEIEIGSSQLVCIPHITEADLYNVTSLFVPNEKEINGKKFTPLGQLKKNINREKSSPEYVELLDQGDFHETDFKFPHESVKITLQDESIKNKVRVIMVNFSQDIIPKGKDFVNNIYLDVENNKALKGKKSVYMITKVLMAKTIEFRVTRGTSSRIFHLGNASPLVFGLEEFLIGDDGKLIAKRFTRESATNRRTDLLSHL
;
A
#
# COMPACT_ATOMS: atom_id res chain seq x y z
N MET A 1 -9.11 -1.48 35.01
CA MET A 1 -9.50 -0.59 33.90
C MET A 1 -8.33 -0.48 32.93
N PRO A 2 -8.48 -0.86 31.64
CA PRO A 2 -7.42 -0.72 30.67
C PRO A 2 -7.14 0.78 30.44
N LYS A 3 -5.86 1.17 30.56
CA LYS A 3 -5.43 2.57 30.47
C LYS A 3 -5.37 2.96 29.00
N LYS A 4 -6.30 3.83 28.58
CA LYS A 4 -6.29 4.50 27.28
C LYS A 4 -4.93 5.18 27.05
N LEU A 5 -4.22 4.82 25.99
CA LEU A 5 -3.12 5.64 25.48
C LEU A 5 -3.73 6.86 24.81
N LYS A 6 -3.08 7.98 25.06
CA LYS A 6 -3.20 9.12 24.18
C LYS A 6 -2.13 9.03 23.10
N VAL A 7 -2.43 9.57 21.93
CA VAL A 7 -1.54 9.54 20.78
C VAL A 7 -1.19 10.98 20.43
N VAL A 8 0.05 11.39 20.75
CA VAL A 8 0.61 12.67 20.29
C VAL A 8 1.45 12.44 19.04
N VAL A 9 0.94 12.83 17.87
CA VAL A 9 1.64 12.83 16.58
C VAL A 9 2.57 14.04 16.49
N ARG A 10 3.87 13.82 16.27
CA ARG A 10 4.81 14.90 15.90
C ARG A 10 5.34 14.64 14.50
N SER A 11 4.70 15.26 13.51
CA SER A 11 5.17 15.37 12.12
C SER A 11 6.34 16.36 12.02
N LEU A 12 7.13 16.28 10.94
CA LEU A 12 8.16 17.26 10.59
C LEU A 12 7.58 18.67 10.35
N TYR A 13 6.28 18.77 10.10
CA TYR A 13 5.54 20.01 9.85
C TYR A 13 4.84 20.60 11.07
N SER A 14 5.15 20.14 12.29
CA SER A 14 4.61 20.75 13.53
C SER A 14 3.08 20.70 13.65
N HIS A 15 2.41 19.76 12.98
CA HIS A 15 0.99 19.53 13.16
C HIS A 15 0.77 18.51 14.28
N GLU A 16 0.00 18.89 15.31
CA GLU A 16 -0.37 18.04 16.44
C GLU A 16 -1.83 17.59 16.24
N ILE A 17 -2.03 16.30 15.96
CA ILE A 17 -3.37 15.69 15.87
C ILE A 17 -3.56 14.76 17.07
N ARG A 18 -4.73 14.85 17.72
CA ARG A 18 -5.07 14.16 18.98
C ARG A 18 -6.09 13.05 18.75
N LYS A 19 -5.77 11.81 19.13
CA LYS A 19 -6.70 10.66 19.14
C LYS A 19 -6.52 9.82 20.42
N ASP A 20 -7.61 9.28 20.97
CA ASP A 20 -7.64 8.43 22.19
C ASP A 20 -7.71 6.94 21.82
N VAL A 21 -6.77 6.09 22.28
CA VAL A 21 -6.69 4.66 21.95
C VAL A 21 -6.10 3.82 23.10
N SER A 22 -6.69 2.70 23.55
CA SER A 22 -6.09 1.83 24.58
C SER A 22 -5.24 0.68 24.00
N LEU A 23 -3.97 0.52 24.42
CA LEU A 23 -3.14 -0.67 24.12
C LEU A 23 -3.08 -1.56 25.36
N GLU A 24 -3.73 -2.72 25.31
CA GLU A 24 -3.96 -3.54 26.51
C GLU A 24 -2.71 -4.32 26.98
N ASN A 25 -1.69 -4.57 26.14
CA ASN A 25 -0.44 -5.23 26.56
C ASN A 25 0.79 -4.95 25.67
N LEU A 26 1.79 -4.22 26.20
CA LEU A 26 3.03 -3.86 25.47
C LEU A 26 4.11 -4.96 25.41
N LYS A 27 4.09 -5.96 26.30
CA LYS A 27 5.05 -7.08 26.24
C LYS A 27 4.80 -7.99 25.02
N SER A 28 3.57 -7.99 24.50
CA SER A 28 3.10 -8.79 23.38
C SER A 28 2.67 -7.96 22.16
N LEU A 29 2.85 -6.63 22.19
CA LEU A 29 2.44 -5.76 21.09
C LEU A 29 3.22 -6.13 19.83
N LYS A 30 2.51 -6.62 18.82
CA LYS A 30 3.05 -6.90 17.49
C LYS A 30 3.03 -5.62 16.66
N LEU A 31 3.87 -5.60 15.64
CA LEU A 31 3.90 -4.51 14.67
C LEU A 31 2.50 -4.28 14.06
N GLU A 32 1.79 -5.35 13.70
CA GLU A 32 0.42 -5.30 13.17
C GLU A 32 -0.60 -4.66 14.11
N ASP A 33 -0.44 -4.83 15.43
CA ASP A 33 -1.37 -4.24 16.40
C ASP A 33 -1.21 -2.71 16.46
N ALA A 34 -0.03 -2.21 16.11
CA ALA A 34 0.30 -0.79 16.20
C ALA A 34 0.21 -0.07 14.85
N TRP A 35 0.26 -0.81 13.75
CA TRP A 35 0.24 -0.32 12.38
C TRP A 35 -1.03 0.52 12.03
N PRO A 36 -2.25 0.11 12.41
CA PRO A 36 -3.47 0.90 12.13
C PRO A 36 -3.42 2.34 12.66
N PHE A 37 -2.72 2.56 13.78
CA PHE A 37 -2.61 3.90 14.40
C PHE A 37 -1.62 4.81 13.69
N ILE A 38 -0.74 4.26 12.86
CA ILE A 38 0.32 5.00 12.16
C ILE A 38 -0.02 5.15 10.68
N ARG A 39 -0.77 4.20 10.12
CA ARG A 39 -1.21 4.21 8.73
C ARG A 39 -1.85 5.54 8.32
N ASP A 40 -2.84 6.01 9.09
CA ASP A 40 -3.52 7.28 8.82
C ASP A 40 -2.55 8.47 8.80
N GLU A 41 -1.57 8.47 9.71
CA GLU A 41 -0.58 9.54 9.83
C GLU A 41 0.45 9.50 8.69
N ILE A 42 0.81 8.29 8.22
CA ILE A 42 1.62 8.11 7.02
C ILE A 42 0.89 8.70 5.80
N GLU A 43 -0.40 8.41 5.64
CA GLU A 43 -1.19 8.95 4.52
C GLU A 43 -1.28 10.49 4.54
N ILE A 44 -1.44 11.07 5.74
CA ILE A 44 -1.48 12.53 5.92
C ILE A 44 -0.12 13.15 5.58
N GLU A 45 0.97 12.60 6.14
CA GLU A 45 2.30 13.18 6.00
C GLU A 45 2.86 13.04 4.59
N ILE A 46 2.55 11.93 3.91
CA ILE A 46 3.01 11.69 2.53
C ILE A 46 2.15 12.46 1.51
N GLY A 47 0.97 12.95 1.91
CA GLY A 47 0.32 14.09 1.26
C GLY A 47 -0.30 13.85 -0.11
N SER A 48 -0.55 12.59 -0.51
CA SER A 48 -1.21 12.29 -1.78
C SER A 48 -2.61 11.74 -1.59
N SER A 49 -3.61 12.44 -2.11
CA SER A 49 -5.01 11.98 -2.12
C SER A 49 -5.24 10.71 -2.95
N GLN A 50 -4.25 10.30 -3.74
CA GLN A 50 -4.30 9.15 -4.64
C GLN A 50 -3.50 7.95 -4.13
N LEU A 51 -2.72 8.12 -3.05
CA LEU A 51 -1.93 7.05 -2.46
C LEU A 51 -2.58 6.59 -1.15
N VAL A 52 -2.44 5.31 -0.91
CA VAL A 52 -3.09 4.57 0.15
C VAL A 52 -2.03 3.80 0.90
N CYS A 53 -1.98 3.92 2.23
CA CYS A 53 -0.98 3.22 3.01
C CYS A 53 -1.33 1.73 3.12
N ILE A 54 -0.30 0.87 3.11
CA ILE A 54 -0.53 -0.57 3.07
C ILE A 54 -1.35 -1.02 4.29
N PRO A 55 -2.36 -1.90 4.11
CA PRO A 55 -3.19 -2.38 5.21
C PRO A 55 -2.43 -3.20 6.25
N HIS A 56 -1.52 -4.06 5.78
CA HIS A 56 -0.76 -5.00 6.59
C HIS A 56 0.73 -4.90 6.26
N ILE A 57 1.52 -4.38 7.19
CA ILE A 57 2.96 -4.16 7.02
C ILE A 57 3.76 -5.48 6.95
N THR A 58 3.25 -6.55 7.53
CA THR A 58 3.81 -7.91 7.39
C THR A 58 3.48 -8.57 6.05
N GLU A 59 2.48 -8.05 5.33
CA GLU A 59 2.13 -8.49 3.97
C GLU A 59 2.62 -7.49 2.90
N ALA A 60 3.57 -6.61 3.25
CA ALA A 60 4.03 -5.52 2.38
C ALA A 60 4.42 -5.99 0.96
N ASP A 61 5.01 -7.19 0.84
CA ASP A 61 5.43 -7.79 -0.44
C ASP A 61 4.27 -8.03 -1.43
N LEU A 62 3.02 -8.07 -0.95
CA LEU A 62 1.84 -8.14 -1.81
C LEU A 62 1.56 -6.82 -2.54
N TYR A 63 2.05 -5.69 -2.01
CA TYR A 63 1.70 -4.35 -2.45
C TYR A 63 2.78 -3.70 -3.33
N ASN A 64 3.46 -4.51 -4.14
CA ASN A 64 4.41 -4.05 -5.15
C ASN A 64 3.71 -3.52 -6.41
N VAL A 65 4.44 -2.74 -7.21
CA VAL A 65 3.95 -2.27 -8.51
C VAL A 65 3.56 -3.47 -9.39
N THR A 66 2.50 -3.32 -10.18
CA THR A 66 1.87 -4.37 -11.01
C THR A 66 1.22 -5.53 -10.24
N SER A 67 1.18 -5.51 -8.91
CA SER A 67 0.37 -6.46 -8.15
C SER A 67 -1.11 -6.32 -8.51
N LEU A 68 -1.74 -7.45 -8.79
CA LEU A 68 -3.13 -7.57 -9.19
C LEU A 68 -4.00 -8.09 -8.06
N PHE A 69 -5.23 -7.59 -8.03
CA PHE A 69 -6.29 -7.98 -7.11
C PHE A 69 -7.59 -8.14 -7.88
N VAL A 70 -8.37 -9.17 -7.54
CA VAL A 70 -9.72 -9.34 -8.06
C VAL A 70 -10.75 -9.09 -6.97
N PRO A 71 -11.88 -8.44 -7.30
CA PRO A 71 -12.97 -8.29 -6.35
C PRO A 71 -13.61 -9.65 -6.06
N ASN A 72 -13.87 -9.89 -4.78
CA ASN A 72 -14.65 -11.04 -4.31
C ASN A 72 -16.13 -10.70 -4.40
N GLU A 73 -16.96 -11.68 -4.78
CA GLU A 73 -18.43 -11.51 -4.78
C GLU A 73 -19.00 -11.39 -3.37
N LYS A 74 -18.32 -12.02 -2.40
CA LYS A 74 -18.58 -11.95 -0.97
C LYS A 74 -17.26 -11.84 -0.23
N GLU A 75 -17.28 -11.23 0.94
CA GLU A 75 -16.10 -11.11 1.80
C GLU A 75 -15.57 -12.50 2.18
N ILE A 76 -14.26 -12.70 2.03
CA ILE A 76 -13.57 -13.95 2.40
C ILE A 76 -12.53 -13.58 3.45
N ASN A 77 -12.66 -14.11 4.67
CA ASN A 77 -11.75 -13.83 5.79
C ASN A 77 -11.55 -12.33 6.07
N GLY A 78 -12.60 -11.52 5.98
CA GLY A 78 -12.48 -10.07 6.18
C GLY A 78 -12.09 -9.28 4.92
N LYS A 79 -11.68 -9.97 3.85
CA LYS A 79 -11.10 -9.34 2.65
C LYS A 79 -12.12 -9.31 1.49
N LYS A 80 -12.34 -8.12 0.93
CA LYS A 80 -13.17 -7.91 -0.29
C LYS A 80 -12.41 -8.17 -1.59
N PHE A 81 -11.09 -8.30 -1.52
CA PHE A 81 -10.26 -8.58 -2.69
C PHE A 81 -9.37 -9.79 -2.45
N THR A 82 -9.11 -10.54 -3.51
CA THR A 82 -8.13 -11.63 -3.50
C THR A 82 -6.90 -11.22 -4.30
N PRO A 83 -5.69 -11.30 -3.74
CA PRO A 83 -4.46 -11.03 -4.48
C PRO A 83 -4.22 -12.13 -5.53
N LEU A 84 -3.89 -11.72 -6.75
CA LEU A 84 -3.45 -12.60 -7.84
C LEU A 84 -1.92 -12.57 -8.04
N GLY A 85 -1.23 -11.73 -7.28
CA GLY A 85 0.20 -11.49 -7.44
C GLY A 85 0.48 -10.60 -8.65
N GLN A 86 1.73 -10.66 -9.15
CA GLN A 86 2.25 -9.75 -10.16
C GLN A 86 1.61 -9.95 -11.55
N LEU A 87 1.38 -8.86 -12.28
CA LEU A 87 0.78 -8.88 -13.63
C LEU A 87 1.47 -9.89 -14.55
N LYS A 88 2.80 -9.94 -14.56
CA LYS A 88 3.59 -10.84 -15.45
C LYS A 88 3.25 -12.32 -15.33
N LYS A 89 2.69 -12.76 -14.19
CA LYS A 89 2.25 -14.15 -13.96
C LYS A 89 0.84 -14.44 -14.45
N ASN A 90 0.11 -13.41 -14.89
CA ASN A 90 -1.31 -13.45 -15.19
C ASN A 90 -1.62 -13.00 -16.64
N ILE A 91 -0.61 -12.77 -17.47
CA ILE A 91 -0.77 -12.29 -18.86
C ILE A 91 -0.76 -13.43 -19.88
N ASN A 92 -1.53 -13.25 -20.95
CA ASN A 92 -1.37 -14.00 -22.18
C ASN A 92 -0.22 -13.38 -22.97
N ARG A 93 0.93 -14.05 -22.95
CA ARG A 93 2.19 -13.55 -23.53
C ARG A 93 2.17 -13.51 -25.06
N GLU A 94 1.36 -14.36 -25.70
CA GLU A 94 1.24 -14.42 -27.17
C GLU A 94 0.39 -13.28 -27.73
N LYS A 95 -0.66 -12.89 -27.01
CA LYS A 95 -1.55 -11.79 -27.41
C LYS A 95 -1.02 -10.41 -27.00
N SER A 96 -0.21 -10.35 -25.93
CA SER A 96 0.35 -9.09 -25.43
C SER A 96 1.50 -8.60 -26.30
N SER A 97 1.71 -7.28 -26.35
CA SER A 97 2.84 -6.71 -27.08
C SER A 97 4.18 -7.18 -26.50
N PRO A 98 5.11 -7.72 -27.32
CA PRO A 98 6.39 -8.25 -26.85
C PRO A 98 7.21 -7.25 -26.03
N GLU A 99 7.23 -5.98 -26.43
CA GLU A 99 7.95 -4.89 -25.74
C GLU A 99 7.49 -4.75 -24.27
N TYR A 100 6.18 -4.80 -24.02
CA TYR A 100 5.65 -4.65 -22.66
C TYR A 100 5.73 -5.96 -21.86
N VAL A 101 5.76 -7.12 -22.51
CA VAL A 101 6.07 -8.40 -21.87
C VAL A 101 7.51 -8.39 -21.36
N GLU A 102 8.46 -7.93 -22.17
CA GLU A 102 9.87 -7.83 -21.80
C GLU A 102 10.06 -6.85 -20.63
N LEU A 103 9.41 -5.68 -20.68
CA LEU A 103 9.40 -4.73 -19.56
C LEU A 103 8.90 -5.37 -18.26
N LEU A 104 7.82 -6.15 -18.33
CA LEU A 104 7.26 -6.87 -17.19
C LEU A 104 8.21 -7.96 -16.64
N ASP A 105 8.98 -8.60 -17.51
CA ASP A 105 9.97 -9.60 -17.11
C ASP A 105 11.17 -8.96 -16.41
N GLN A 106 11.69 -7.87 -16.97
CA GLN A 106 12.78 -7.07 -16.40
C GLN A 106 12.38 -6.52 -15.03
N GLY A 107 11.14 -6.05 -14.88
CA GLY A 107 10.59 -5.59 -13.61
C GLY A 107 11.19 -4.26 -13.12
N ASP A 108 11.89 -3.52 -13.99
CA ASP A 108 12.44 -2.21 -13.68
C ASP A 108 11.37 -1.12 -13.86
N PHE A 109 10.67 -0.84 -12.77
CA PHE A 109 9.67 0.22 -12.68
C PHE A 109 10.15 1.38 -11.83
N HIS A 110 11.44 1.42 -11.50
CA HIS A 110 11.99 2.40 -10.59
C HIS A 110 12.02 3.79 -11.25
N GLU A 111 11.39 4.78 -10.62
CA GLU A 111 11.40 6.15 -11.11
C GLU A 111 12.71 6.84 -10.72
N THR A 112 13.70 6.84 -11.63
CA THR A 112 15.05 7.34 -11.38
C THR A 112 15.12 8.83 -11.02
N ASP A 113 14.18 9.62 -11.54
CA ASP A 113 14.10 11.06 -11.29
C ASP A 113 13.28 11.42 -10.05
N PHE A 114 12.73 10.42 -9.35
CA PHE A 114 11.92 10.66 -8.17
C PHE A 114 12.76 11.24 -7.03
N LYS A 115 12.27 12.35 -6.46
CA LYS A 115 12.82 12.96 -5.25
C LYS A 115 11.70 13.19 -4.25
N PHE A 116 11.74 12.44 -3.14
CA PHE A 116 10.83 12.72 -2.04
C PHE A 116 11.26 14.03 -1.36
N PRO A 117 10.32 14.93 -1.01
CA PRO A 117 10.65 16.24 -0.45
C PRO A 117 11.30 16.18 0.95
N HIS A 118 11.31 15.00 1.59
CA HIS A 118 11.90 14.78 2.90
C HIS A 118 12.97 13.70 2.88
N GLU A 119 14.07 13.93 3.60
CA GLU A 119 15.11 12.90 3.78
C GLU A 119 14.64 11.77 4.71
N SER A 120 13.77 12.12 5.66
CA SER A 120 13.17 11.18 6.60
C SER A 120 11.74 11.58 6.89
N VAL A 121 10.89 10.64 7.26
CA VAL A 121 9.60 10.89 7.88
C VAL A 121 9.62 10.25 9.26
N LYS A 122 9.26 11.04 10.27
CA LYS A 122 9.24 10.58 11.64
C LYS A 122 7.87 10.81 12.24
N ILE A 123 7.21 9.70 12.55
CA ILE A 123 5.94 9.71 13.25
C ILE A 123 6.22 9.23 14.66
N THR A 124 5.63 9.88 15.64
CA THR A 124 5.71 9.49 17.05
C THR A 124 4.31 9.48 17.55
N LEU A 125 3.87 8.43 18.25
CA LEU A 125 2.64 8.36 19.01
C LEU A 125 3.03 8.25 20.48
N GLN A 126 2.57 9.16 21.32
CA GLN A 126 2.95 9.18 22.74
C GLN A 126 1.75 9.38 23.66
N ASP A 127 1.73 8.59 24.75
CA ASP A 127 0.78 8.74 25.85
C ASP A 127 1.13 9.95 26.74
N GLU A 128 0.11 10.71 27.16
CA GLU A 128 0.24 11.92 27.99
C GLU A 128 0.92 11.63 29.34
N SER A 129 0.77 10.41 29.86
CA SER A 129 1.44 10.01 31.11
C SER A 129 2.97 9.81 30.96
N ILE A 130 3.54 10.09 29.78
CA ILE A 130 4.96 10.01 29.38
C ILE A 130 5.52 8.56 29.40
N LYS A 131 4.71 7.58 29.81
CA LYS A 131 5.20 6.21 30.03
C LYS A 131 5.28 5.37 28.77
N ASN A 132 4.49 5.63 27.73
CA ASN A 132 4.48 4.80 26.52
C ASN A 132 4.63 5.65 25.26
N LYS A 133 5.42 5.16 24.31
CA LYS A 133 5.69 5.82 23.05
C LYS A 133 5.87 4.80 21.94
N VAL A 134 5.25 5.03 20.81
CA VAL A 134 5.53 4.36 19.54
C VAL A 134 6.16 5.40 18.62
N ARG A 135 7.18 5.01 17.86
CA ARG A 135 7.84 5.90 16.91
C ARG A 135 8.14 5.11 15.65
N VAL A 136 7.82 5.70 14.52
CA VAL A 136 8.21 5.19 13.21
C VAL A 136 9.14 6.20 12.56
N ILE A 137 10.26 5.71 12.06
CA ILE A 137 11.22 6.48 11.29
C ILE A 137 11.36 5.79 9.94
N MET A 138 11.08 6.53 8.88
CA MET A 138 11.20 6.06 7.50
C MET A 138 12.23 6.94 6.80
N VAL A 139 13.14 6.32 6.06
CA VAL A 139 14.23 7.04 5.36
C VAL A 139 14.50 6.42 4.00
N ASN A 140 15.14 7.21 3.14
CA ASN A 140 15.54 6.82 1.78
C ASN A 140 14.35 6.31 0.96
N PHE A 141 13.48 7.26 0.61
CA PHE A 141 12.30 6.98 -0.17
C PHE A 141 12.64 6.80 -1.64
N SER A 142 12.03 5.80 -2.26
CA SER A 142 12.04 5.58 -3.70
C SER A 142 10.61 5.39 -4.19
N GLN A 143 10.40 5.55 -5.48
CA GLN A 143 9.10 5.32 -6.09
C GLN A 143 9.25 4.35 -7.24
N ASP A 144 8.33 3.40 -7.31
CA ASP A 144 8.13 2.56 -8.46
C ASP A 144 6.79 2.92 -9.11
N ILE A 145 6.76 3.02 -10.43
CA ILE A 145 5.58 3.42 -11.18
C ILE A 145 5.54 2.72 -12.53
N ILE A 146 4.35 2.27 -12.94
CA ILE A 146 4.19 1.80 -14.33
C ILE A 146 4.42 2.98 -15.30
N PRO A 147 4.97 2.75 -16.50
CA PRO A 147 5.09 3.79 -17.51
C PRO A 147 3.73 4.47 -17.77
N LYS A 148 3.74 5.78 -18.03
CA LYS A 148 2.53 6.65 -18.08
C LYS A 148 1.39 6.09 -18.95
N GLY A 149 0.46 5.38 -18.31
CA GLY A 149 -0.97 5.73 -18.26
C GLY A 149 -1.81 5.70 -19.54
N LYS A 150 -1.73 4.62 -20.33
CA LYS A 150 -2.80 3.99 -21.17
C LYS A 150 -2.17 3.03 -22.17
N ASP A 151 -1.04 3.43 -22.75
CA ASP A 151 -0.39 2.66 -23.81
C ASP A 151 0.19 1.37 -23.26
N PHE A 152 0.79 1.39 -22.07
CA PHE A 152 1.23 0.17 -21.39
C PHE A 152 0.08 -0.84 -21.24
N VAL A 153 -1.02 -0.42 -20.62
CA VAL A 153 -2.09 -1.36 -20.23
C VAL A 153 -2.94 -1.82 -21.43
N ASN A 154 -3.21 -0.93 -22.39
CA ASN A 154 -4.00 -1.27 -23.59
C ASN A 154 -3.29 -2.25 -24.53
N ASN A 155 -2.02 -2.59 -24.26
CA ASN A 155 -1.25 -3.56 -25.03
C ASN A 155 -0.97 -4.85 -24.24
N ILE A 156 -1.63 -5.01 -23.08
CA ILE A 156 -1.55 -6.22 -22.25
C ILE A 156 -2.88 -6.97 -22.29
N TYR A 157 -2.78 -8.28 -22.46
CA TYR A 157 -3.89 -9.22 -22.41
C TYR A 157 -3.69 -10.13 -21.20
N LEU A 158 -4.74 -10.29 -20.39
CA LEU A 158 -4.77 -11.25 -19.32
C LEU A 158 -5.03 -12.66 -19.86
N ASP A 159 -4.44 -13.68 -19.22
CA ASP A 159 -4.69 -15.08 -19.53
C ASP A 159 -5.99 -15.58 -18.89
N VAL A 160 -7.12 -15.06 -19.34
CA VAL A 160 -8.46 -15.40 -18.82
C VAL A 160 -8.87 -16.85 -19.08
N GLU A 161 -8.24 -17.50 -20.08
CA GLU A 161 -8.55 -18.88 -20.46
C GLU A 161 -7.93 -19.89 -19.49
N ASN A 162 -6.65 -19.69 -19.14
CA ASN A 162 -5.93 -20.62 -18.26
C ASN A 162 -5.95 -20.20 -16.78
N ASN A 163 -6.24 -18.94 -16.47
CA ASN A 163 -6.30 -18.46 -15.09
C ASN A 163 -7.71 -18.53 -14.51
N LYS A 164 -7.97 -19.56 -13.70
CA LYS A 164 -9.27 -19.77 -13.04
C LYS A 164 -9.75 -18.58 -12.21
N ALA A 165 -8.84 -17.80 -11.64
CA ALA A 165 -9.20 -16.66 -10.78
C ALA A 165 -9.67 -15.43 -11.58
N LEU A 166 -9.35 -15.38 -12.88
CA LEU A 166 -9.77 -14.32 -13.81
C LEU A 166 -11.05 -14.69 -14.57
N LYS A 167 -11.38 -15.98 -14.64
CA LYS A 167 -12.54 -16.46 -15.39
C LYS A 167 -13.85 -15.82 -14.89
N GLY A 168 -14.56 -15.14 -15.78
CA GLY A 168 -15.84 -14.47 -15.48
C GLY A 168 -15.68 -13.12 -14.75
N LYS A 169 -14.46 -12.65 -14.48
CA LYS A 169 -14.24 -11.32 -13.90
C LYS A 169 -14.36 -10.25 -14.97
N LYS A 170 -14.99 -9.13 -14.61
CA LYS A 170 -15.18 -7.96 -15.49
C LYS A 170 -14.11 -6.89 -15.32
N SER A 171 -13.41 -6.91 -14.18
CA SER A 171 -12.35 -5.97 -13.87
C SER A 171 -11.29 -6.59 -12.96
N VAL A 172 -10.10 -6.03 -13.01
CA VAL A 172 -9.01 -6.25 -12.05
C VAL A 172 -8.60 -4.92 -11.46
N TYR A 173 -8.03 -4.96 -10.27
CA TYR A 173 -7.38 -3.82 -9.66
C TYR A 173 -5.88 -4.04 -9.72
N MET A 174 -5.13 -3.02 -10.12
CA MET A 174 -3.68 -3.11 -10.24
C MET A 174 -3.03 -1.95 -9.50
N ILE A 175 -1.95 -2.25 -8.80
CA ILE A 175 -1.09 -1.23 -8.20
C ILE A 175 -0.26 -0.59 -9.32
N THR A 176 -0.49 0.70 -9.57
CA THR A 176 0.15 1.45 -10.66
C THR A 176 1.34 2.28 -10.18
N LYS A 177 1.40 2.54 -8.87
CA LYS A 177 2.43 3.36 -8.23
C LYS A 177 2.67 2.87 -6.81
N VAL A 178 3.92 2.81 -6.36
CA VAL A 178 4.29 2.49 -4.98
C VAL A 178 5.37 3.44 -4.51
N LEU A 179 5.19 4.02 -3.33
CA LEU A 179 6.26 4.67 -2.61
C LEU A 179 6.86 3.67 -1.64
N MET A 180 8.16 3.47 -1.75
CA MET A 180 8.95 2.56 -0.95
C MET A 180 9.77 3.35 0.05
N ALA A 181 10.08 2.76 1.20
CA ALA A 181 11.17 3.23 2.06
C ALA A 181 12.22 2.14 2.20
N LYS A 182 13.49 2.50 2.00
CA LYS A 182 14.61 1.57 2.19
C LYS A 182 14.68 1.04 3.62
N THR A 183 14.32 1.87 4.59
CA THR A 183 14.38 1.52 6.01
C THR A 183 13.18 2.07 6.73
N ILE A 184 12.50 1.20 7.46
CA ILE A 184 11.42 1.56 8.38
C ILE A 184 11.83 1.04 9.76
N GLU A 185 12.14 1.96 10.67
CA GLU A 185 12.39 1.65 12.07
C GLU A 185 11.12 1.87 12.88
N PHE A 186 10.66 0.82 13.54
CA PHE A 186 9.55 0.87 14.48
C PHE A 186 10.07 0.74 15.90
N ARG A 187 9.95 1.80 16.70
CA ARG A 187 10.43 1.85 18.08
C ARG A 187 9.25 1.96 19.05
N VAL A 188 9.14 1.01 19.96
CA VAL A 188 8.16 1.02 21.05
C VAL A 188 8.90 1.18 22.37
N THR A 189 8.62 2.26 23.10
CA THR A 189 9.24 2.58 24.39
C THR A 189 8.18 2.55 25.50
N ARG A 190 8.49 1.91 26.62
CA ARG A 190 7.71 1.90 27.87
C ARG A 190 8.60 2.17 29.07
N GLY A 191 8.40 3.30 29.76
CA GLY A 191 9.25 3.71 30.88
C GLY A 191 10.71 3.81 30.43
N THR A 192 11.57 2.96 30.99
CA THR A 192 13.00 2.85 30.61
C THR A 192 13.30 1.77 29.57
N SER A 193 12.31 0.96 29.16
CA SER A 193 12.50 -0.15 28.21
C SER A 193 12.12 0.27 26.79
N SER A 194 12.90 -0.19 25.79
CA SER A 194 12.57 0.02 24.37
C SER A 194 12.73 -1.27 23.57
N ARG A 195 11.84 -1.49 22.61
CA ARG A 195 11.98 -2.48 21.53
C ARG A 195 12.07 -1.75 20.20
N ILE A 196 12.91 -2.25 19.31
CA ILE A 196 13.10 -1.72 17.96
C ILE A 196 12.86 -2.87 16.99
N PHE A 197 12.03 -2.64 15.99
CA PHE A 197 11.84 -3.52 14.86
C PHE A 197 12.38 -2.80 13.62
N HIS A 198 13.20 -3.50 12.86
CA HIS A 198 13.63 -3.04 11.54
C HIS A 198 12.85 -3.87 10.53
N LEU A 199 12.01 -3.21 9.74
CA LEU A 199 11.48 -3.81 8.53
C LEU A 199 12.56 -3.68 7.45
N GLY A 200 12.72 -4.75 6.66
CA GLY A 200 13.87 -5.00 5.79
C GLY A 200 14.11 -3.96 4.70
N ASN A 201 15.02 -4.30 3.79
CA ASN A 201 15.44 -3.39 2.72
C ASN A 201 14.30 -3.16 1.72
N ALA A 202 13.92 -1.88 1.55
CA ALA A 202 12.96 -1.41 0.54
C ALA A 202 11.56 -2.06 0.66
N SER A 203 10.77 -1.58 1.62
CA SER A 203 9.38 -2.02 1.81
C SER A 203 8.38 -1.03 1.23
N PRO A 204 7.30 -1.51 0.57
CA PRO A 204 6.15 -0.68 0.21
C PRO A 204 5.58 0.03 1.43
N LEU A 205 5.29 1.33 1.29
CA LEU A 205 4.64 2.14 2.32
C LEU A 205 3.24 2.55 1.91
N VAL A 206 3.15 3.22 0.76
CA VAL A 206 1.88 3.66 0.19
C VAL A 206 1.82 3.29 -1.29
N PHE A 207 0.63 3.03 -1.80
CA PHE A 207 0.42 2.63 -3.19
C PHE A 207 -0.79 3.32 -3.82
N GLY A 208 -0.73 3.50 -5.14
CA GLY A 208 -1.85 3.91 -5.98
C GLY A 208 -2.48 2.68 -6.61
N LEU A 209 -3.80 2.55 -6.51
CA LEU A 209 -4.57 1.42 -7.03
C LEU A 209 -5.57 1.91 -8.08
N GLU A 210 -5.55 1.27 -9.25
CA GLU A 210 -6.47 1.59 -10.34
C GLU A 210 -7.27 0.36 -10.76
N GLU A 211 -8.52 0.59 -11.18
CA GLU A 211 -9.40 -0.43 -11.73
C GLU A 211 -9.26 -0.46 -13.26
N PHE A 212 -9.00 -1.65 -13.80
CA PHE A 212 -8.93 -1.94 -15.23
C PHE A 212 -10.05 -2.89 -15.62
N LEU A 213 -10.74 -2.61 -16.73
CA LEU A 213 -11.74 -3.52 -17.27
C LEU A 213 -11.03 -4.65 -18.05
N ILE A 214 -11.64 -5.82 -18.04
CA ILE A 214 -11.21 -6.97 -18.83
C ILE A 214 -12.14 -7.06 -20.04
N GLY A 215 -11.60 -6.89 -21.25
CA GLY A 215 -12.33 -7.15 -22.49
C GLY A 215 -12.64 -8.64 -22.65
N ASP A 216 -13.60 -8.96 -23.53
CA ASP A 216 -14.03 -10.35 -23.76
C ASP A 216 -12.88 -11.25 -24.24
N ASP A 217 -11.87 -10.67 -24.89
CA ASP A 217 -10.65 -11.32 -25.37
C ASP A 217 -9.50 -11.34 -24.34
N GLY A 218 -9.74 -10.85 -23.13
CA GLY A 218 -8.77 -10.70 -22.05
C GLY A 218 -7.99 -9.39 -22.07
N LYS A 219 -8.22 -8.49 -23.04
CA LYS A 219 -7.52 -7.21 -23.13
C LYS A 219 -7.77 -6.34 -21.89
N LEU A 220 -6.70 -5.79 -21.30
CA LEU A 220 -6.86 -4.80 -20.25
C LEU A 220 -7.22 -3.44 -20.84
N ILE A 221 -8.23 -2.80 -20.26
CA ILE A 221 -8.75 -1.52 -20.71
C ILE A 221 -8.76 -0.54 -19.54
N ALA A 222 -8.02 0.56 -19.68
CA ALA A 222 -7.99 1.62 -18.68
C ALA A 222 -9.34 2.36 -18.61
N LYS A 223 -9.91 2.46 -17.40
CA LYS A 223 -11.15 3.20 -17.18
C LYS A 223 -10.86 4.71 -17.22
N ARG A 224 -11.64 5.49 -17.97
CA ARG A 224 -11.54 6.96 -17.89
C ARG A 224 -12.09 7.42 -16.54
N PHE A 225 -11.25 8.01 -15.69
CA PHE A 225 -11.69 8.56 -14.41
C PHE A 225 -12.28 9.97 -14.57
N THR A 226 -13.50 10.18 -14.09
CA THR A 226 -14.04 11.50 -13.74
C THR A 226 -13.75 11.79 -12.26
N ARG A 227 -13.45 13.06 -11.93
CA ARG A 227 -12.96 13.50 -10.59
C ARG A 227 -13.81 13.06 -9.40
N GLU A 228 -15.11 12.81 -9.57
CA GLU A 228 -16.03 12.37 -8.51
C GLU A 228 -15.82 10.91 -8.06
N SER A 229 -15.19 10.07 -8.88
CA SER A 229 -15.03 8.63 -8.59
C SER A 229 -13.89 8.29 -7.62
N ALA A 230 -13.00 9.24 -7.34
CA ALA A 230 -11.79 9.00 -6.54
C ALA A 230 -12.06 8.99 -5.03
N THR A 231 -13.00 9.81 -4.56
CA THR A 231 -13.23 10.04 -3.12
C THR A 231 -14.02 8.91 -2.46
N ASN A 232 -15.04 8.35 -3.13
CA ASN A 232 -15.86 7.26 -2.59
C ASN A 232 -15.15 5.89 -2.58
N ARG A 233 -14.19 5.67 -3.49
CA ARG A 233 -13.43 4.41 -3.57
C ARG A 233 -12.40 4.26 -2.46
N ARG A 234 -11.82 5.36 -1.98
CA ARG A 234 -10.82 5.35 -0.90
C ARG A 234 -11.40 4.71 0.37
N THR A 235 -12.64 5.03 0.72
CA THR A 235 -13.31 4.51 1.93
C THR A 235 -13.68 3.03 1.79
N ASP A 236 -14.20 2.60 0.63
CA ASP A 236 -14.63 1.20 0.41
C ASP A 236 -13.48 0.21 0.15
N LEU A 237 -12.33 0.67 -0.35
CA LEU A 237 -11.13 -0.15 -0.52
C LEU A 237 -10.31 -0.26 0.77
N LEU A 238 -10.31 0.77 1.62
CA LEU A 238 -9.44 0.82 2.80
C LEU A 238 -9.97 0.16 4.06
N SER A 239 -11.29 -0.04 4.17
CA SER A 239 -11.89 -0.75 5.30
C SER A 239 -11.96 -2.27 5.09
N HIS A 240 -11.50 -2.79 3.95
CA HIS A 240 -11.78 -4.17 3.51
C HIS A 240 -10.67 -4.87 2.69
N LEU A 241 -9.49 -4.26 2.60
CA LEU A 241 -8.23 -4.95 2.26
C LEU A 241 -7.55 -5.36 3.56
#